data_AF-A0A800UFE6-F1
#
_entry.id   AF-A0A800UFE6-F1
#
_cell.length_a   1.000
_cell.length_b   1.000
_cell.length_c   1.000
_cell.angle_alpha   90.00
_cell.angle_beta   90.00
_cell.angle_gamma   90.00
#
_symmetry.space_group_name_H-M   'P 1'
#
loop_
_entity.id
_entity.type
_entity.pdbx_description
1 polymer ?
#
loop_
_entity_poly.entity_id
_entity_poly.type
_entity_poly.pdbx_seq_one_letter_code
_entity_poly.pdbx_strand_id
1 'polypeptide(L)'
;MSIVVSKEPSIFIPNRELVISYPFYKTTLADLVSRANGFEEIAKKIISRLLEKLTELSIPFKFVDLKIEQDPEIESWKYVVVKIKLDVRKELFSEVCDLLIMDVYSKVDSKDAVKVLLEFEHV
;
A
#
# COMPACT_ATOMS: atom_id res chain seq x y z
N MET A 1 23.15 -18.12 -2.91
CA MET A 1 21.82 -17.52 -3.05
C MET A 1 22.02 -16.03 -3.20
N SER A 2 21.80 -15.47 -4.39
CA SER A 2 22.19 -14.10 -4.73
C SER A 2 21.10 -13.14 -4.28
N ILE A 3 21.37 -12.31 -3.27
CA ILE A 3 20.47 -11.23 -2.87
C ILE A 3 20.71 -10.09 -3.85
N VAL A 4 19.77 -9.90 -4.78
CA VAL A 4 19.75 -8.73 -5.66
C VAL A 4 19.29 -7.55 -4.81
N VAL A 5 20.23 -6.69 -4.41
CA VAL A 5 19.94 -5.43 -3.74
C VAL A 5 19.82 -4.37 -4.82
N SER A 6 18.59 -4.06 -5.24
CA SER A 6 18.35 -2.90 -6.10
C SER A 6 18.44 -1.61 -5.27
N LYS A 7 18.97 -0.54 -5.88
CA LYS A 7 18.96 0.82 -5.31
C LYS A 7 17.55 1.44 -5.33
N GLU A 8 16.65 0.87 -6.11
CA GLU A 8 15.27 1.31 -6.29
C GLU A 8 14.31 0.42 -5.48
N PRO A 9 13.18 0.96 -5.02
CA PRO A 9 12.17 0.17 -4.36
C PRO A 9 11.70 -0.98 -5.25
N SER A 10 11.89 -2.20 -4.76
CA SER A 10 11.62 -3.41 -5.51
C SER A 10 10.79 -4.37 -4.66
N ILE A 11 9.77 -4.94 -5.29
CA ILE A 11 8.96 -6.00 -4.71
C ILE A 11 9.56 -7.33 -5.12
N PHE A 12 9.91 -8.16 -4.15
CA PHE A 12 10.37 -9.52 -4.39
C PHE A 12 9.38 -10.50 -3.75
N ILE A 13 9.08 -11.61 -4.44
CA ILE A 13 8.30 -12.70 -3.87
C ILE A 13 9.21 -13.91 -3.63
N PRO A 14 10.06 -13.90 -2.57
CA PRO A 14 10.69 -15.13 -2.10
C PRO A 14 9.65 -15.96 -1.33
N ASN A 15 9.57 -17.27 -1.59
CA ASN A 15 8.82 -18.22 -0.76
C ASN A 15 7.32 -17.85 -0.50
N ARG A 16 6.63 -17.27 -1.50
CA ARG A 16 5.21 -16.84 -1.43
C ARG A 16 4.91 -15.66 -0.49
N GLU A 17 5.93 -14.96 0.00
CA GLU A 17 5.75 -13.77 0.83
C GLU A 17 6.08 -12.51 0.02
N LEU A 18 5.22 -11.50 0.08
CA LEU A 18 5.45 -10.22 -0.58
C LEU A 18 6.44 -9.42 0.28
N VAL A 19 7.64 -9.22 -0.25
CA VAL A 19 8.72 -8.50 0.42
C VAL A 19 8.91 -7.15 -0.27
N ILE A 20 8.81 -6.09 0.52
CA ILE A 20 9.01 -4.72 0.08
C ILE A 20 10.42 -4.30 0.51
N SER A 21 11.27 -4.05 -0.49
CA SER A 21 12.65 -3.65 -0.29
C SER A 21 12.84 -2.20 -0.69
N TYR A 22 13.15 -1.34 0.29
CA TYR A 22 13.65 0.02 0.11
C TYR A 22 15.14 0.09 0.43
N PRO A 23 15.88 1.09 -0.08
CA PRO A 23 17.26 1.31 0.38
C PRO A 23 17.26 1.42 1.91
N PHE A 24 17.97 0.47 2.55
CA PHE A 24 18.14 0.31 4.01
C PHE A 24 16.95 -0.23 4.81
N TYR A 25 15.83 -0.61 4.18
CA TYR A 25 14.68 -1.21 4.90
C TYR A 25 14.05 -2.34 4.09
N LYS A 26 14.05 -3.54 4.66
CA LYS A 26 13.37 -4.73 4.10
C LYS A 26 12.26 -5.11 5.07
N THR A 27 11.01 -5.08 4.61
CA THR A 27 9.86 -5.46 5.41
C THR A 27 8.98 -6.42 4.63
N THR A 28 8.28 -7.30 5.34
CA THR A 28 7.29 -8.18 4.73
C THR A 28 5.93 -7.51 4.77
N LEU A 29 5.05 -7.88 3.83
CA LEU A 29 3.65 -7.46 3.91
C LEU A 29 3.01 -7.87 5.24
N ALA A 30 3.36 -9.04 5.78
CA ALA A 30 2.88 -9.51 7.07
C ALA A 30 3.29 -8.58 8.22
N ASP A 31 4.55 -8.15 8.25
CA ASP A 31 5.05 -7.18 9.23
C ASP A 31 4.37 -5.82 9.09
N LEU A 32 4.11 -5.36 7.87
CA LEU A 32 3.41 -4.11 7.63
C LEU A 32 1.97 -4.14 8.15
N VAL A 33 1.21 -5.19 7.80
CA VAL A 33 -0.21 -5.30 8.19
C VAL A 33 -0.38 -5.67 9.65
N SER A 34 0.65 -6.20 10.32
CA SER A 34 0.60 -6.45 11.77
C SER A 34 0.30 -5.18 12.58
N ARG A 35 0.61 -4.00 12.02
CA ARG A 35 0.31 -2.70 12.64
C ARG A 35 -1.16 -2.28 12.50
N ALA A 36 -1.94 -3.02 11.71
CA ALA A 36 -3.35 -2.74 11.42
C ALA A 36 -4.33 -3.28 12.48
N ASN A 37 -3.85 -3.95 13.54
CA ASN A 37 -4.59 -4.43 14.73
C ASN A 37 -6.13 -4.50 14.58
N GLY A 38 -6.64 -5.63 14.09
CA GLY A 38 -8.07 -5.88 13.84
C GLY A 38 -8.52 -5.64 12.38
N PHE A 39 -7.65 -5.07 11.54
CA PHE A 39 -7.88 -4.84 10.11
C PHE A 39 -6.85 -5.53 9.22
N GLU A 40 -6.10 -6.50 9.74
CA GLU A 40 -4.94 -7.10 9.07
C GLU A 40 -5.30 -7.75 7.74
N GLU A 41 -6.37 -8.55 7.71
CA GLU A 41 -6.79 -9.27 6.51
C GLU A 41 -7.23 -8.32 5.39
N ILE A 42 -7.97 -7.26 5.73
CA ILE A 42 -8.42 -6.30 4.72
C ILE A 42 -7.30 -5.38 4.26
N ALA A 43 -6.45 -4.92 5.18
CA ALA A 43 -5.26 -4.14 4.88
C ALA A 43 -4.31 -4.93 3.97
N LYS A 44 -4.11 -6.22 4.26
CA LYS A 44 -3.31 -7.12 3.43
C LYS A 44 -3.87 -7.22 2.02
N LYS A 45 -5.19 -7.44 1.87
CA LYS A 45 -5.83 -7.56 0.56
C LYS A 45 -5.67 -6.27 -0.28
N ILE A 46 -5.90 -5.12 0.34
CA ILE A 46 -5.82 -3.80 -0.33
C ILE A 46 -4.38 -3.44 -0.68
N ILE A 47 -3.45 -3.59 0.27
CA ILE A 47 -2.03 -3.28 0.06
C ILE A 47 -1.40 -4.24 -0.96
N SER A 48 -1.68 -5.55 -0.89
CA SER A 48 -1.21 -6.50 -1.91
C SER A 48 -1.58 -6.06 -3.32
N ARG A 49 -2.86 -5.73 -3.54
CA ARG A 49 -3.35 -5.31 -4.86
C ARG A 49 -2.71 -4.02 -5.33
N LEU A 50 -2.58 -3.06 -4.43
CA LEU A 50 -1.95 -1.79 -4.75
C LEU A 50 -0.51 -2.00 -5.21
N LEU A 51 0.23 -2.83 -4.48
CA LEU A 51 1.62 -3.16 -4.78
C LEU A 51 1.77 -3.97 -6.07
N GLU A 52 0.87 -4.93 -6.31
CA GLU A 52 0.79 -5.65 -7.58
C GLU A 52 0.56 -4.68 -8.75
N LYS A 53 -0.38 -3.73 -8.60
CA LYS A 53 -0.72 -2.78 -9.65
C LYS A 53 0.40 -1.78 -9.93
N LEU A 54 1.04 -1.26 -8.88
CA LEU A 54 2.22 -0.39 -9.01
C LEU A 54 3.35 -1.10 -9.74
N THR A 55 3.54 -2.40 -9.48
CA THR A 55 4.54 -3.22 -10.17
C THR A 55 4.14 -3.47 -11.63
N GLU A 56 2.87 -3.78 -11.91
CA GLU A 56 2.35 -3.96 -13.28
C GLU A 56 2.56 -2.70 -14.13
N LEU A 57 2.28 -1.53 -13.56
CA LEU A 57 2.43 -0.24 -14.22
C LEU A 57 3.87 0.29 -14.20
N SER A 58 4.81 -0.44 -13.57
CA SER A 58 6.20 -0.02 -13.37
C SER A 58 6.32 1.39 -12.76
N ILE A 59 5.39 1.73 -11.86
CA ILE A 59 5.37 3.01 -11.18
C ILE A 59 6.33 2.96 -9.99
N PRO A 60 7.35 3.83 -9.93
CA PRO A 60 8.19 3.92 -8.75
C PRO A 60 7.39 4.50 -7.58
N PHE A 61 7.48 3.86 -6.42
CA PHE A 61 6.72 4.26 -5.23
C PHE A 61 7.57 4.19 -3.97
N LYS A 62 7.20 4.95 -2.93
CA LYS A 62 7.75 4.92 -1.58
C LYS A 62 6.68 4.66 -0.53
N PHE A 63 6.70 3.49 0.10
CA PHE A 63 5.86 3.23 1.26
C PHE A 63 6.27 4.15 2.41
N VAL A 64 5.34 4.96 2.89
CA VAL A 64 5.61 5.95 3.95
C VAL A 64 5.24 5.38 5.29
N ASP A 65 3.98 4.95 5.44
CA ASP A 65 3.46 4.57 6.75
C ASP A 65 2.18 3.73 6.67
N LEU A 66 1.91 2.99 7.75
CA LEU A 66 0.63 2.34 8.03
C LEU A 66 0.23 2.66 9.46
N LYS A 67 -0.90 3.33 9.62
CA LYS A 67 -1.44 3.73 10.93
C LYS A 67 -2.92 3.43 11.03
N ILE A 68 -3.39 3.25 12.26
CA ILE A 68 -4.81 3.20 12.55
C ILE A 68 -5.21 4.60 13.00
N GLU A 69 -6.19 5.17 12.32
CA GLU A 69 -6.85 6.39 12.73
C GLU A 69 -8.25 6.10 13.25
N GLN A 70 -8.74 7.01 14.07
CA GLN A 70 -10.08 7.01 14.60
C GLN A 70 -10.80 8.19 13.97
N ASP A 71 -12.01 7.95 13.47
CA ASP A 71 -12.81 8.99 12.85
C ASP A 71 -13.09 10.10 13.88
N PRO A 72 -12.80 11.38 13.55
CA PRO A 72 -12.96 12.49 14.48
C PRO A 72 -14.44 12.81 14.76
N GLU A 73 -15.37 12.37 13.90
CA GLU A 73 -16.80 12.58 14.04
C GLU A 73 -17.50 11.36 14.68
N ILE A 74 -16.94 10.16 14.53
CA ILE A 74 -17.51 8.90 15.02
C ILE A 74 -16.47 8.12 15.85
N GLU A 75 -16.51 8.29 17.17
CA GLU A 75 -15.55 7.65 18.10
C GLU A 75 -15.50 6.11 18.00
N SER A 76 -16.59 5.45 17.61
CA SER A 76 -16.59 3.98 17.45
C SER A 76 -15.91 3.50 16.17
N TRP A 77 -15.60 4.39 15.24
CA TRP A 77 -15.07 4.03 13.93
C TRP A 77 -13.56 4.20 13.88
N LYS A 78 -12.88 3.11 13.58
CA LYS A 78 -11.44 3.08 13.29
C LYS A 78 -11.21 2.60 11.86
N TYR A 79 -10.21 3.15 11.22
CA TYR A 79 -9.78 2.78 9.88
C TYR A 79 -8.26 2.80 9.78
N VAL A 80 -7.73 2.06 8.81
CA VAL A 80 -6.29 1.99 8.54
C VAL A 80 -5.96 3.00 7.47
N VAL A 81 -5.03 3.92 7.74
CA VAL A 81 -4.45 4.81 6.74
C VAL A 81 -3.17 4.20 6.23
N VAL A 82 -3.09 4.02 4.91
CA VAL A 82 -1.91 3.56 4.20
C VAL A 82 -1.38 4.71 3.37
N LYS A 83 -0.20 5.22 3.73
CA LYS A 83 0.40 6.38 3.08
C LYS A 83 1.51 5.95 2.14
N ILE A 84 1.40 6.31 0.87
CA ILE A 84 2.35 5.95 -0.18
C ILE A 84 2.70 7.17 -1.01
N LYS A 85 4.00 7.32 -1.26
CA LYS A 85 4.56 8.34 -2.14
C LYS A 85 4.73 7.78 -3.55
N LEU A 86 4.33 8.50 -4.58
CA LEU A 86 4.46 8.09 -5.97
C LEU A 86 5.41 9.04 -6.69
N ASP A 87 6.39 8.48 -7.40
CA ASP A 87 7.31 9.23 -8.25
C ASP A 87 6.84 9.11 -9.70
N VAL A 88 5.86 9.94 -10.04
CA VAL A 88 5.25 10.03 -11.38
C VAL A 88 5.26 11.48 -11.84
N ARG A 89 5.08 11.72 -13.13
CA ARG A 89 4.94 13.11 -13.62
C ARG A 89 3.71 13.74 -12.96
N LYS A 90 3.88 14.96 -12.44
CA LYS A 90 2.82 15.70 -11.72
C LYS A 90 1.51 15.78 -12.50
N GLU A 91 1.61 15.88 -13.83
CA GLU A 91 0.49 15.92 -14.78
C GLU A 91 -0.35 14.63 -14.76
N LEU A 92 0.30 13.49 -14.56
CA LEU A 92 -0.31 12.16 -14.53
C LEU A 92 -0.68 11.70 -13.12
N PHE A 93 -0.24 12.42 -12.09
CA PHE A 93 -0.40 11.99 -10.69
C PHE A 93 -1.88 11.75 -10.34
N SER A 94 -2.77 12.66 -10.72
CA SER A 94 -4.22 12.51 -10.45
C SER A 94 -4.80 11.28 -11.14
N GLU A 95 -4.54 11.12 -12.44
CA GLU A 95 -5.06 10.00 -13.23
C GLU A 95 -4.52 8.65 -12.73
N VAL A 96 -3.25 8.61 -12.35
CA VAL A 96 -2.62 7.43 -11.75
C VAL A 96 -3.27 7.10 -10.41
N CYS A 97 -3.49 8.10 -9.55
CA CYS A 97 -4.17 7.87 -8.27
C CYS A 97 -5.58 7.32 -8.47
N ASP A 98 -6.36 7.92 -9.37
CA ASP A 98 -7.72 7.46 -9.67
C ASP A 98 -7.73 6.02 -10.19
N LEU A 99 -6.82 5.70 -11.10
CA LEU A 99 -6.67 4.34 -11.64
C LEU A 99 -6.30 3.34 -10.55
N LEU A 100 -5.36 3.69 -9.66
CA LEU A 100 -4.94 2.84 -8.54
C LEU A 100 -6.10 2.62 -7.56
N ILE A 101 -6.84 3.68 -7.19
CA ILE A 101 -8.00 3.58 -6.30
C ILE A 101 -9.06 2.69 -6.93
N MET A 102 -9.44 2.97 -8.19
CA MET A 102 -10.45 2.18 -8.89
C MET A 102 -10.09 0.70 -8.94
N ASP A 103 -8.85 0.36 -9.30
CA ASP A 103 -8.42 -1.04 -9.38
C ASP A 103 -8.45 -1.71 -8.00
N VAL A 104 -7.81 -1.09 -7.00
CA VAL A 104 -7.63 -1.68 -5.67
C VAL A 104 -8.97 -1.96 -5.00
N TYR A 105 -9.91 -1.01 -5.09
CA TYR A 105 -11.23 -1.12 -4.46
C TYR A 105 -12.28 -1.84 -5.33
N SER A 106 -12.07 -2.02 -6.64
CA SER A 106 -13.06 -2.65 -7.55
C SER A 106 -13.60 -4.00 -7.10
N LYS A 107 -12.79 -4.78 -6.38
CA LYS A 107 -13.08 -6.14 -5.91
C LYS A 107 -13.06 -6.21 -4.38
N VAL A 108 -13.40 -5.11 -3.71
CA VAL A 108 -13.54 -5.03 -2.25
C VAL A 108 -14.98 -4.62 -1.95
N ASP A 109 -15.64 -5.37 -1.07
CA ASP A 109 -16.97 -5.02 -0.59
C ASP A 109 -16.96 -3.66 0.09
N SER A 110 -18.00 -2.86 -0.13
CA SER A 110 -18.12 -1.51 0.43
C SER A 110 -17.96 -1.46 1.95
N LYS A 111 -18.42 -2.49 2.67
CA LYS A 111 -18.26 -2.62 4.14
C LYS A 111 -16.82 -2.79 4.60
N ASP A 112 -15.96 -3.30 3.72
CA ASP A 112 -14.55 -3.52 4.00
C ASP A 112 -13.68 -2.41 3.41
N ALA A 113 -14.09 -1.82 2.29
CA ALA A 113 -13.42 -0.68 1.65
C ALA A 113 -13.29 0.51 2.61
N VAL A 114 -14.34 0.79 3.40
CA VAL A 114 -14.35 1.91 4.36
C VAL A 114 -13.40 1.73 5.55
N LYS A 115 -12.79 0.54 5.70
CA LYS A 115 -11.87 0.25 6.81
C LYS A 115 -10.43 0.60 6.47
N VAL A 116 -10.12 0.90 5.21
CA VAL A 116 -8.77 1.23 4.76
C VAL A 116 -8.83 2.45 3.85
N LEU A 117 -8.07 3.47 4.19
CA LEU A 117 -7.89 4.69 3.42
C LEU A 117 -6.50 4.66 2.76
N LEU A 118 -6.45 4.82 1.44
CA LEU A 118 -5.20 5.02 0.71
C LEU A 118 -4.92 6.51 0.59
N GLU A 119 -3.77 6.95 1.08
CA GLU A 119 -3.28 8.30 0.91
C GLU A 119 -2.07 8.31 -0.02
N PHE A 120 -2.18 9.03 -1.14
CA PHE A 120 -1.10 9.18 -2.11
C PHE A 120 -0.45 10.56 -2.01
N GLU A 121 0.87 10.61 -1.95
CA GLU A 121 1.66 11.84 -2.03
C GLU A 121 2.52 11.84 -3.29
N HIS A 122 2.55 12.96 -4.01
CA HIS A 122 3.48 13.17 -5.11
C HIS A 122 4.87 13.53 -4.55
N VAL A 123 5.94 13.05 -5.22
CA VAL A 123 7.35 13.33 -4.86
C VAL A 123 8.00 14.25 -5.87
#